data_AF-A0A920EFW4-F1
#
_entry.id   AF-A0A920EFW4-F1
#
_cell.length_a   1.000
_cell.length_b   1.000
_cell.length_c   1.000
_cell.angle_alpha   90.00
_cell.angle_beta   90.00
_cell.angle_gamma   90.00
#
_symmetry.space_group_name_H-M   'P 1'
#
loop_
_entity.id
_entity.type
_entity.pdbx_description
1 polymer ?
#
loop_
_entity_poly.entity_id
_entity_poly.type
_entity_poly.pdbx_seq_one_letter_code
_entity_poly.pdbx_strand_id
1 'polypeptide(L)'
;MNSTDPTVLWVLLVILLILSAFFSGSETGMMALNRYRLKHQQKKSSGARRAAKLLKRPDRLIGLILIGNNAVNILAAIIANMLAIIYVGEAAAPWVATASLTILVLVFSE
;
A
#
# COMPACT_ATOMS: atom_id res chain seq x y z
N MET A 1 -15.63 23.73 -8.64
CA MET A 1 -15.26 22.45 -8.01
C MET A 1 -14.62 22.80 -6.68
N ASN A 2 -15.38 22.71 -5.57
CA ASN A 2 -14.83 23.04 -4.26
C ASN A 2 -13.89 21.92 -3.81
N SER A 3 -12.75 22.30 -3.25
CA SER A 3 -11.65 21.42 -2.81
C SER A 3 -11.99 20.49 -1.63
N THR A 4 -13.27 20.38 -1.26
CA THR A 4 -13.81 19.67 -0.08
C THR A 4 -15.13 18.97 -0.40
N ASP A 5 -15.32 18.50 -1.63
CA ASP A 5 -16.45 17.62 -1.94
C ASP A 5 -16.16 16.20 -1.40
N PRO A 6 -17.04 15.62 -0.55
CA PRO A 6 -16.86 14.27 -0.01
C PRO A 6 -16.59 13.22 -1.08
N THR A 7 -17.12 13.42 -2.30
CA THR A 7 -16.86 12.52 -3.44
C THR A 7 -15.39 12.46 -3.84
N VAL A 8 -14.69 13.59 -3.81
CA VAL A 8 -13.24 13.66 -4.12
C VAL A 8 -12.44 12.91 -3.07
N LEU A 9 -12.81 13.04 -1.78
CA LEU A 9 -12.17 12.31 -0.69
C LEU A 9 -12.36 10.79 -0.83
N TRP A 10 -13.55 10.34 -1.23
CA TRP A 10 -13.79 8.92 -1.51
C TRP A 10 -12.96 8.39 -2.68
N VAL A 11 -12.91 9.12 -3.80
CA VAL A 11 -12.09 8.75 -4.96
C VAL A 11 -10.61 8.66 -4.57
N LEU A 12 -10.12 9.65 -3.81
CA LEU A 12 -8.74 9.67 -3.34
C LEU A 12 -8.44 8.50 -2.38
N LEU A 13 -9.37 8.18 -1.48
CA LEU A 13 -9.25 7.04 -0.57
C LEU A 13 -9.14 5.72 -1.34
N VAL A 14 -9.99 5.50 -2.35
CA VAL A 14 -9.94 4.29 -3.19
C VAL A 14 -8.59 4.17 -3.92
N ILE A 15 -8.08 5.26 -4.48
CA ILE A 15 -6.76 5.27 -5.14
C ILE A 15 -5.66 4.90 -4.14
N LEU A 16 -5.71 5.45 -2.93
CA LEU A 16 -4.72 5.14 -1.88
C LEU A 16 -4.81 3.68 -1.42
N LEU A 17 -6.01 3.10 -1.31
CA LEU A 17 -6.15 1.67 -0.98
C LEU A 17 -5.55 0.77 -2.07
N ILE A 18 -5.75 1.10 -3.35
CA ILE A 18 -5.13 0.38 -4.47
C ILE A 18 -3.61 0.48 -4.40
N LEU A 19 -3.06 1.66 -4.10
CA LEU A 19 -1.63 1.85 -3.93
C LEU A 19 -1.07 1.07 -2.73
N SER A 20 -1.78 1.06 -1.60
CA SER A 20 -1.43 0.28 -0.41
C SER A 20 -1.35 -1.22 -0.74
N ALA A 21 -2.39 -1.75 -1.40
CA ALA A 21 -2.44 -3.13 -1.86
C ALA A 21 -1.29 -3.48 -2.83
N PHE A 22 -0.92 -2.56 -3.73
CA PHE A 22 0.22 -2.76 -4.63
C PHE A 22 1.56 -2.85 -3.89
N PHE A 23 1.82 -1.93 -2.95
CA PHE A 23 3.07 -1.95 -2.17
C PHE A 23 3.17 -3.17 -1.29
N SER A 24 2.09 -3.52 -0.60
CA SER A 24 2.05 -4.67 0.30
C SER A 24 2.12 -5.99 -0.46
N GLY A 25 1.43 -6.12 -1.60
CA GLY A 25 1.58 -7.27 -2.50
C GLY A 25 2.99 -7.39 -3.11
N SER A 26 3.68 -6.27 -3.35
CA SER A 26 5.08 -6.27 -3.79
C SER A 26 6.03 -6.77 -2.70
N GLU A 27 5.76 -6.47 -1.42
CA GLU A 27 6.49 -7.00 -0.27
C GLU A 27 6.33 -8.52 -0.18
N THR A 28 5.09 -9.02 -0.15
CA THR A 28 4.77 -10.46 -0.10
C THR A 28 5.38 -11.20 -1.29
N GLY A 29 5.26 -10.65 -2.50
CA GLY A 29 5.83 -11.22 -3.71
C GLY A 29 7.37 -11.32 -3.66
N MET A 30 8.05 -10.31 -3.11
CA MET A 30 9.50 -10.35 -2.91
C MET A 30 9.94 -11.40 -1.88
N MET A 31 9.17 -11.58 -0.80
CA MET A 31 9.45 -12.61 0.21
C MET A 31 9.16 -14.03 -0.31
N ALA A 32 8.10 -14.21 -1.11
CA ALA A 32 7.76 -15.48 -1.74
C ALA A 32 8.72 -15.90 -2.87
N LEU A 33 9.49 -14.95 -3.43
CA LEU A 33 10.45 -15.19 -4.50
C LEU A 33 11.61 -16.08 -4.03
N ASN A 34 11.61 -17.34 -4.45
CA ASN A 34 12.70 -18.26 -4.16
C ASN A 34 13.99 -17.86 -4.91
N ARG A 35 14.92 -17.22 -4.19
CA ARG A 35 16.23 -16.74 -4.70
C ARG A 35 17.02 -17.82 -5.43
N TYR A 36 16.87 -19.08 -5.02
CA TYR A 36 17.60 -20.22 -5.60
C TYR A 36 17.11 -20.54 -7.02
N ARG A 37 15.79 -20.63 -7.23
CA ARG A 37 15.18 -20.83 -8.55
C ARG A 37 15.46 -19.65 -9.50
N LEU A 38 15.46 -18.43 -8.97
CA LEU A 38 15.74 -17.23 -9.75
C LEU A 38 17.17 -17.22 -10.31
N LYS A 39 18.15 -17.76 -9.56
CA LYS A 39 19.55 -17.88 -10.00
C LYS A 39 19.70 -18.75 -11.25
N HIS A 40 18.84 -19.76 -11.39
CA HIS A 40 18.84 -20.66 -12.56
C HIS A 40 18.07 -20.06 -13.75
N GLN A 41 16.96 -19.34 -13.50
CA GLN A 41 16.14 -18.72 -14.56
C GLN A 41 16.74 -17.44 -15.18
N GLN A 42 17.68 -16.77 -14.51
CA GLN A 42 18.44 -15.63 -15.07
C GLN A 42 19.18 -15.95 -16.38
N LYS A 43 19.44 -17.24 -16.64
CA LYS A 43 20.05 -17.70 -17.90
C LYS A 43 19.03 -17.83 -19.04
N LYS A 44 17.73 -17.86 -18.74
CA LYS A 44 16.64 -18.15 -19.70
C LYS A 44 15.72 -16.96 -20.02
N SER A 45 15.62 -15.94 -19.16
CA SER A 45 14.70 -14.80 -19.38
C SER A 45 15.29 -13.45 -18.95
N SER A 46 15.00 -12.41 -19.73
CA SER A 46 15.36 -11.01 -19.43
C SER A 46 14.66 -10.49 -18.16
N GLY A 47 13.43 -10.92 -17.91
CA GLY A 47 12.68 -10.61 -16.67
C GLY A 47 13.36 -11.20 -15.44
N ALA A 48 13.82 -12.45 -15.52
CA ALA A 48 14.55 -13.11 -14.43
C ALA A 48 15.90 -12.42 -14.13
N ARG A 49 16.59 -11.87 -15.14
CA ARG A 49 17.79 -11.04 -14.94
C ARG A 49 17.50 -9.74 -14.19
N ARG A 50 16.41 -9.04 -14.52
CA ARG A 50 16.01 -7.80 -13.83
C ARG A 50 15.64 -8.09 -12.38
N ALA A 51 14.77 -9.07 -12.14
CA ALA A 51 14.38 -9.50 -10.79
C ALA A 51 15.60 -9.86 -9.95
N ALA A 52 16.57 -10.58 -10.52
CA ALA A 52 17.79 -10.93 -9.82
C ALA A 52 18.73 -9.77 -9.50
N LYS A 53 18.82 -8.78 -10.38
CA LYS A 53 19.63 -7.57 -10.15
C LYS A 53 19.01 -6.71 -9.05
N LEU A 54 17.68 -6.67 -8.98
CA LEU A 54 16.90 -6.06 -7.92
C LEU A 54 17.12 -6.81 -6.58
N LEU A 55 17.00 -8.14 -6.58
CA LEU A 55 17.26 -9.00 -5.41
C LEU A 55 18.73 -9.09 -4.95
N LYS A 56 19.68 -8.43 -5.63
CA LYS A 56 21.06 -8.26 -5.12
C LYS A 56 21.15 -7.22 -4.01
N ARG A 57 20.19 -6.31 -3.90
CA ARG A 57 20.08 -5.32 -2.81
C ARG A 57 18.64 -5.28 -2.28
N PRO A 58 18.17 -6.39 -1.68
CA PRO A 58 16.80 -6.51 -1.18
C PRO A 58 16.49 -5.42 -0.16
N ASP A 59 17.46 -5.01 0.65
CA ASP A 59 17.30 -4.02 1.72
C ASP A 59 16.85 -2.64 1.19
N ARG A 60 17.32 -2.24 0.00
CA ARG A 60 16.90 -0.98 -0.62
C ARG A 60 15.50 -1.05 -1.20
N LEU A 61 15.09 -2.21 -1.71
CA LEU A 61 13.76 -2.41 -2.27
C LEU A 61 12.71 -2.55 -1.19
N ILE A 62 13.01 -3.33 -0.15
CA ILE A 62 12.20 -3.45 1.06
C ILE A 62 12.05 -2.06 1.69
N GLY A 63 13.15 -1.32 1.88
CA GLY A 63 13.08 0.03 2.43
C GLY A 63 12.17 0.98 1.64
N LEU A 64 12.24 0.94 0.31
CA LEU A 64 11.37 1.77 -0.53
C LEU A 64 9.90 1.37 -0.43
N ILE A 65 9.62 0.06 -0.44
CA ILE A 65 8.25 -0.47 -0.35
C ILE A 65 7.64 -0.17 1.03
N LEU A 66 8.43 -0.30 2.11
CA LEU A 66 7.98 0.03 3.47
C LEU A 66 7.66 1.52 3.61
N ILE A 67 8.53 2.40 3.09
CA ILE A 67 8.31 3.84 3.13
C ILE A 67 7.06 4.21 2.31
N GLY A 68 6.92 3.63 1.12
CA GLY A 68 5.76 3.86 0.24
C GLY A 68 4.45 3.41 0.88
N ASN A 69 4.40 2.18 1.40
CA ASN A 69 3.23 1.63 2.07
C ASN A 69 2.82 2.48 3.27
N ASN A 70 3.78 2.82 4.14
CA ASN A 70 3.53 3.64 5.32
C ASN A 70 3.03 5.04 4.96
N ALA A 71 3.64 5.68 3.96
CA ALA A 71 3.18 6.99 3.49
C ALA A 71 1.75 6.95 2.97
N VAL A 72 1.42 5.94 2.14
CA VAL A 72 0.07 5.75 1.60
C VAL A 72 -0.95 5.47 2.71
N ASN A 73 -0.61 4.63 3.70
CA ASN A 73 -1.49 4.30 4.81
C ASN A 73 -1.75 5.51 5.72
N ILE A 74 -0.75 6.35 5.98
CA ILE A 74 -0.92 7.61 6.75
C ILE A 74 -1.83 8.57 5.98
N LEU A 75 -1.63 8.73 4.68
CA LEU A 75 -2.49 9.58 3.85
C LEU A 75 -3.93 9.07 3.84
N ALA A 76 -4.13 7.75 3.70
CA ALA A 76 -5.44 7.13 3.76
C ALA A 76 -6.11 7.35 5.13
N ALA A 77 -5.37 7.28 6.23
CA ALA A 77 -5.87 7.59 7.57
C ALA A 77 -6.33 9.03 7.72
N ILE A 78 -5.58 10.00 7.20
CA ILE A 78 -5.97 11.41 7.22
C ILE A 78 -7.29 11.60 6.46
N ILE A 79 -7.41 11.04 5.26
CA ILE A 79 -8.62 11.18 4.41
C ILE A 79 -9.81 10.43 5.00
N ALA A 80 -9.60 9.21 5.50
CA ALA A 80 -10.64 8.43 6.18
C ALA A 80 -11.15 9.17 7.42
N ASN A 81 -10.27 9.83 8.18
CA ASN A 81 -10.67 10.65 9.32
C ASN A 81 -11.46 11.89 8.88
N MET A 82 -11.04 12.58 7.81
CA MET A 82 -11.82 13.71 7.24
C MET A 82 -13.22 13.26 6.81
N LEU A 83 -13.35 12.11 6.15
CA LEU A 83 -14.64 11.53 5.80
C LEU A 83 -15.46 11.17 7.04
N ALA A 84 -14.84 10.54 8.05
CA ALA A 84 -15.53 10.15 9.27
C ALA A 84 -16.03 11.36 10.06
N ILE A 85 -15.32 12.49 10.06
CA ILE A 85 -15.79 13.75 10.67
C ILE A 85 -17.11 14.19 10.02
N ILE A 86 -17.21 14.11 8.69
CA ILE A 86 -18.40 14.52 7.94
C ILE A 86 -19.62 13.64 8.29
N TYR A 87 -19.43 12.34 8.53
CA TYR A 87 -20.53 11.40 8.73
C TYR A 87 -20.89 11.11 10.20
N VAL A 88 -19.91 11.14 11.11
CA VAL A 88 -20.06 10.65 12.49
C VAL A 88 -19.69 11.71 13.53
N GLY A 89 -19.15 12.85 13.10
CA GLY A 89 -18.73 13.95 13.97
C GLY A 89 -17.34 13.77 14.58
N GLU A 90 -16.74 14.87 15.03
CA GLU A 90 -15.32 14.94 15.45
C GLU A 90 -14.97 13.99 16.60
N ALA A 91 -15.87 13.77 17.55
CA ALA A 91 -15.61 12.92 18.71
C ALA A 91 -15.51 11.42 18.36
N ALA A 92 -16.33 10.94 17.42
CA ALA A 92 -16.37 9.55 17.01
C ALA A 92 -15.45 9.25 15.82
N ALA A 93 -15.11 10.27 15.03
CA ALA A 93 -14.39 10.13 13.77
C ALA A 93 -13.05 9.36 13.88
N PRO A 94 -12.14 9.66 14.84
CA PRO A 94 -10.87 8.94 14.93
C PRO A 94 -11.04 7.45 15.16
N TRP A 95 -12.03 7.06 15.98
CA TRP A 95 -12.33 5.67 16.29
C TRP A 95 -12.89 4.92 15.09
N VAL A 96 -13.86 5.52 14.40
CA VAL A 96 -14.50 4.91 13.23
C VAL A 96 -13.51 4.84 12.05
N ALA A 97 -12.75 5.90 11.80
CA ALA A 97 -11.74 5.94 10.74
C ALA A 97 -10.64 4.91 10.98
N THR A 98 -10.12 4.82 12.21
CA THR A 98 -9.06 3.86 12.55
C THR A 98 -9.56 2.42 12.39
N ALA A 99 -10.73 2.10 12.96
CA ALA A 99 -11.28 0.74 12.88
C ALA A 99 -11.58 0.32 11.44
N SER A 100 -12.26 1.18 10.66
CA SER A 100 -12.59 0.91 9.26
C SER A 100 -11.35 0.78 8.39
N LEU A 101 -10.39 1.71 8.49
CA LEU A 101 -9.17 1.66 7.70
C LEU A 101 -8.32 0.44 8.05
N THR A 102 -8.24 0.07 9.32
CA THR A 102 -7.49 -1.13 9.74
C THR A 102 -8.07 -2.38 9.09
N ILE A 103 -9.39 -2.55 9.12
CA ILE A 103 -10.05 -3.68 8.45
C ILE A 103 -9.78 -3.66 6.94
N LEU A 104 -9.88 -2.49 6.29
CA LEU A 104 -9.63 -2.36 4.86
C LEU A 104 -8.19 -2.73 4.49
N VAL A 105 -7.20 -2.20 5.21
CA VAL A 105 -5.79 -2.49 4.94
C VAL A 105 -5.48 -3.96 5.21
N LEU A 106 -5.99 -4.57 6.29
CA LEU A 106 -5.77 -5.99 6.56
C LEU A 106 -6.40 -6.91 5.50
N VAL A 107 -7.56 -6.53 4.93
CA VAL A 107 -8.25 -7.37 3.93
C VAL A 107 -7.67 -7.21 2.52
N PHE A 108 -7.23 -6.01 2.16
CA PHE A 108 -6.81 -5.69 0.79
C PHE A 108 -5.29 -5.60 0.62
N SER A 109 -4.55 -5.34 1.69
CA SER A 109 -3.10 -5.17 1.65
C SER A 109 -2.35 -6.31 2.35
N GLU A 110 -2.98 -7.17 3.14
CA GLU A 110 -2.35 -8.40 3.68
C GLU A 110 -2.84 -9.64 2.92
#